data_AF-A0A4Y7ZJ91-F1
#
_entry.id   AF-A0A4Y7ZJ91-F1
#
_cell.length_a   1.000
_cell.length_b   1.000
_cell.length_c   1.000
_cell.angle_alpha   90.00
_cell.angle_beta   90.00
_cell.angle_gamma   90.00
#
_symmetry.space_group_name_H-M   'P 1'
#
loop_
_entity.id
_entity.type
_entity.pdbx_description
1 polymer ?
#
loop_
_entity_poly.entity_id
_entity_poly.type
_entity_poly.pdbx_seq_one_letter_code
_entity_poly.pdbx_strand_id
1 'polypeptide(L)'
;MYRTPNFKKIKCFEGEVVFKAIELHFDLRDFFEKNLLGNHSVMLASEDIRFYISKKDWLKLWEIKPQQLIKMDCGLNVKISTRPLFFGGYGVSVIDEIKKIETKIKIIK
;
A
#
# COMPACT_ATOMS: atom_id res chain seq x y z
N MET A 1 3.11 -2.20 -36.95
CA MET A 1 4.06 -2.35 -35.83
C MET A 1 3.32 -2.14 -34.52
N TYR A 2 3.17 -3.16 -33.68
CA TYR A 2 2.66 -2.98 -32.33
C TYR A 2 3.76 -2.34 -31.47
N ARG A 3 3.50 -1.15 -30.90
CA ARG A 3 4.40 -0.53 -29.93
C ARG A 3 4.27 -1.30 -28.62
N THR A 4 5.28 -2.06 -28.24
CA THR A 4 5.35 -2.63 -26.90
C THR A 4 5.45 -1.49 -25.89
N PRO A 5 4.54 -1.39 -24.90
CA PRO A 5 4.63 -0.36 -23.88
C PRO A 5 5.96 -0.46 -23.13
N ASN A 6 6.55 0.69 -22.81
CA ASN A 6 7.84 0.73 -22.14
C ASN A 6 7.65 0.51 -20.62
N PHE A 7 7.49 -0.77 -20.23
CA PHE A 7 7.14 -1.21 -18.87
C PHE A 7 8.31 -1.11 -17.86
N LYS A 8 9.48 -0.59 -18.28
CA LYS A 8 10.56 -0.23 -17.34
C LYS A 8 10.25 1.00 -16.50
N LYS A 9 9.14 1.71 -16.77
CA LYS A 9 8.73 2.88 -15.99
C LYS A 9 8.17 2.43 -14.63
N ILE A 10 8.95 2.67 -13.59
CA ILE A 10 8.48 2.62 -12.20
C ILE A 10 7.52 3.80 -12.02
N LYS A 11 6.33 3.54 -11.49
CA LYS A 11 5.41 4.60 -11.06
C LYS A 11 5.60 4.85 -9.57
N CYS A 12 5.77 6.10 -9.21
CA CYS A 12 5.86 6.54 -7.83
C CYS A 12 4.54 7.20 -7.44
N PHE A 13 4.01 6.80 -6.29
CA PHE A 13 2.80 7.32 -5.69
C PHE A 13 3.16 7.88 -4.32
N GLU A 14 2.54 8.98 -3.93
CA GLU A 14 2.68 9.57 -2.61
C GLU A 14 1.29 9.81 -2.03
N GLY A 15 1.07 9.37 -0.80
CA GLY A 15 -0.22 9.54 -0.18
C GLY A 15 -0.26 9.10 1.28
N GLU A 16 -1.29 9.59 1.97
CA GLU A 16 -1.58 9.18 3.33
C GLU A 16 -2.04 7.72 3.35
N VAL A 17 -1.49 6.91 4.24
CA VAL A 17 -1.91 5.52 4.40
C VAL A 17 -3.24 5.47 5.11
N VAL A 18 -4.16 4.73 4.51
CA VAL A 18 -5.46 4.43 5.11
C VAL A 18 -5.38 3.11 5.85
N PHE A 19 -5.87 3.10 7.08
CA PHE A 19 -6.01 1.86 7.83
C PHE A 19 -7.41 1.28 7.62
N LYS A 20 -7.49 0.03 7.17
CA LYS A 20 -8.73 -0.73 7.09
C LYS A 20 -8.69 -1.85 8.15
N ALA A 21 -9.57 -1.75 9.13
CA ALA A 21 -9.53 -2.63 10.31
C ALA A 21 -10.03 -4.05 10.00
N ILE A 22 -11.03 -4.16 9.13
CA ILE A 22 -11.64 -5.44 8.74
C ILE A 22 -11.92 -5.37 7.25
N GLU A 23 -11.43 -6.35 6.50
CA GLU A 23 -11.76 -6.51 5.08
C GLU A 23 -12.69 -7.70 4.94
N LEU A 24 -13.98 -7.43 4.74
CA LEU A 24 -15.03 -8.46 4.60
C LEU A 24 -15.10 -9.04 3.19
N HIS A 25 -14.37 -8.47 2.23
CA HIS A 25 -14.37 -8.91 0.84
C HIS A 25 -13.25 -9.92 0.60
N PHE A 26 -13.62 -11.11 0.11
CA PHE A 26 -12.66 -12.15 -0.26
C PHE A 26 -12.20 -11.94 -1.70
N ASP A 27 -11.01 -11.38 -1.89
CA ASP A 27 -10.34 -11.33 -3.20
C ASP A 27 -9.37 -12.50 -3.35
N LEU A 28 -9.46 -13.23 -4.47
CA LEU A 28 -8.55 -14.35 -4.77
C LEU A 28 -7.09 -13.89 -4.77
N ARG A 29 -6.84 -12.68 -5.27
CA ARG A 29 -5.51 -12.08 -5.27
C ARG A 29 -4.99 -11.84 -3.85
N ASP A 30 -5.82 -11.31 -2.96
CA ASP A 30 -5.46 -11.12 -1.55
C ASP A 30 -5.12 -12.44 -0.88
N PHE A 31 -5.87 -13.52 -1.19
CA PHE A 31 -5.55 -14.86 -0.69
C PHE A 31 -4.18 -15.35 -1.15
N PHE A 32 -3.86 -15.26 -2.45
CA PHE A 32 -2.56 -15.68 -2.99
C PHE A 32 -1.41 -14.85 -2.44
N GLU A 33 -1.55 -13.52 -2.44
CA GLU A 33 -0.53 -12.61 -1.97
C GLU A 33 -0.25 -12.83 -0.47
N LYS A 34 -1.28 -13.00 0.35
CA LYS A 34 -1.14 -13.17 1.79
C LYS A 34 -0.65 -14.57 2.20
N ASN A 35 -1.23 -15.62 1.65
CA ASN A 35 -0.96 -17.00 2.10
C ASN A 35 0.25 -17.62 1.39
N LEU A 36 0.45 -17.32 0.10
CA LEU A 36 1.48 -17.96 -0.71
C LEU A 36 2.77 -17.12 -0.76
N LEU A 37 2.63 -15.80 -0.88
CA LEU A 37 3.76 -14.87 -1.05
C LEU A 37 4.10 -14.08 0.23
N GLY A 38 3.20 -14.05 1.22
CA GLY A 38 3.40 -13.29 2.46
C GLY A 38 3.38 -11.77 2.28
N ASN A 39 2.78 -11.27 1.20
CA ASN A 39 2.62 -9.85 0.93
C ASN A 39 1.36 -9.31 1.61
N HIS A 40 1.40 -8.02 1.94
CA HIS A 40 0.33 -7.32 2.64
C HIS A 40 -0.23 -6.17 1.79
N SER A 41 -1.54 -5.96 1.85
CA SER A 41 -2.23 -4.89 1.13
C SER A 41 -2.16 -3.56 1.88
N VAL A 42 -1.82 -2.48 1.17
CA VAL A 42 -1.84 -1.09 1.63
C VAL A 42 -2.71 -0.27 0.69
N MET A 43 -3.50 0.64 1.25
CA MET A 43 -4.27 1.63 0.49
C MET A 43 -3.78 3.04 0.83
N LEU A 44 -3.75 3.90 -0.17
CA LEU A 44 -3.46 5.32 -0.01
C LEU A 44 -4.77 6.11 -0.05
N ALA A 45 -4.89 7.20 0.71
CA ALA A 45 -6.09 8.02 0.73
C ALA A 45 -6.30 8.79 -0.58
N SER A 46 -5.19 9.09 -1.28
CA SER A 46 -5.18 9.81 -2.55
C SER A 46 -5.68 8.95 -3.71
N GLU A 47 -5.63 7.61 -3.59
CA GLU A 47 -5.89 6.69 -4.68
C GLU A 47 -6.71 5.49 -4.21
N ASP A 48 -7.79 5.16 -4.91
CA ASP A 48 -8.61 3.97 -4.64
C ASP A 48 -7.95 2.68 -5.21
N ILE A 49 -6.63 2.59 -5.08
CA ILE A 49 -5.82 1.50 -5.59
C ILE A 49 -5.23 0.72 -4.42
N ARG A 50 -5.33 -0.61 -4.48
CA ARG A 50 -4.63 -1.51 -3.55
C ARG A 50 -3.21 -1.78 -4.03
N PHE A 51 -2.26 -1.52 -3.14
CA PHE A 51 -0.85 -1.85 -3.33
C PHE A 51 -0.49 -3.07 -2.49
N TYR A 52 0.34 -3.96 -3.04
CA TYR A 52 0.86 -5.11 -2.29
C TYR A 52 2.31 -4.86 -1.93
N ILE A 53 2.65 -4.99 -0.66
CA ILE A 53 3.98 -4.68 -0.13
C ILE A 53 4.53 -5.93 0.56
N SER A 54 5.86 -6.08 0.54
CA SER A 54 6.53 -7.17 1.23
C SER A 54 6.28 -7.13 2.74
N LYS A 55 6.31 -8.29 3.42
CA LYS A 55 6.21 -8.34 4.89
C LYS A 55 7.23 -7.47 5.62
N LYS A 56 8.45 -7.35 5.08
CA LYS A 56 9.52 -6.54 5.69
C LYS A 56 9.14 -5.06 5.70
N ASP A 57 8.63 -4.56 4.58
CA ASP A 57 8.25 -3.15 4.45
C ASP A 57 6.92 -2.87 5.16
N TRP A 58 6.01 -3.85 5.23
CA TRP A 58 4.82 -3.77 6.08
C TRP A 58 5.17 -3.57 7.56
N LEU A 59 6.16 -4.29 8.07
CA LEU A 59 6.63 -4.12 9.45
C LEU A 59 7.25 -2.74 9.70
N LYS A 60 7.99 -2.19 8.73
CA LYS A 60 8.53 -0.83 8.80
C LYS A 60 7.41 0.23 8.83
N LEU A 61 6.35 0.01 8.06
CA LEU A 61 5.21 0.92 8.00
C LEU A 61 4.45 0.96 9.33
N TRP A 62 4.33 -0.19 10.00
CA TRP A 62 3.62 -0.32 11.28
C TRP A 62 4.53 -0.54 12.48
N GLU A 63 5.63 0.22 12.58
CA GLU A 63 6.40 0.29 13.84
C GLU A 63 5.53 0.76 15.00
N ILE A 64 4.61 1.68 14.72
CA ILE A 64 3.60 2.16 15.68
C ILE A 64 2.26 1.52 15.33
N LYS A 65 1.58 0.97 16.33
CA LYS A 65 0.25 0.38 16.12
C LYS A 65 -0.73 1.47 15.67
N PRO A 66 -1.65 1.17 14.74
CA PRO A 66 -2.68 2.13 14.30
C PRO A 66 -3.46 2.75 15.47
N GLN A 67 -3.75 1.96 16.51
CA GLN A 67 -4.42 2.43 17.73
C GLN A 67 -3.64 3.49 18.51
N GLN A 68 -2.31 3.41 18.51
CA GLN A 68 -1.45 4.41 19.15
C GLN A 68 -1.38 5.68 18.32
N LEU A 69 -1.30 5.55 17.00
CA LEU A 69 -1.33 6.70 16.10
C LEU A 69 -2.64 7.49 16.20
N ILE A 70 -3.79 6.82 16.39
CA ILE A 70 -5.08 7.47 16.67
C ILE A 70 -5.01 8.28 17.98
N LYS A 71 -4.40 7.73 19.03
CA LYS A 71 -4.24 8.46 20.31
C LYS A 71 -3.31 9.67 20.20
N MET A 72 -2.38 9.64 19.24
CA MET A 72 -1.43 10.71 18.99
C MET A 72 -1.92 11.73 17.95
N ASP A 73 -3.11 11.53 17.37
CA ASP A 73 -3.65 12.33 16.26
C ASP A 73 -2.67 12.46 15.06
N CYS A 74 -1.84 11.44 14.84
CA CYS A 74 -0.84 11.41 13.77
C CYS A 74 -1.16 10.36 12.70
N GLY A 75 -0.87 10.69 11.43
CA GLY A 75 -0.99 9.85 10.26
C GLY A 75 0.36 9.51 9.63
N LEU A 76 0.35 8.64 8.64
CA LEU A 76 1.55 8.24 7.90
C LEU A 76 1.39 8.64 6.43
N ASN A 77 2.30 9.46 5.91
CA ASN A 77 2.51 9.63 4.48
C ASN A 77 3.52 8.60 4.01
N VAL A 78 3.23 7.94 2.90
CA VAL A 78 4.15 6.95 2.34
C VAL A 78 4.34 7.23 0.85
N LYS A 79 5.60 7.18 0.44
CA LYS A 79 5.99 7.17 -0.97
C LYS A 79 6.23 5.74 -1.40
N ILE A 80 5.44 5.29 -2.37
CA ILE A 80 5.42 3.91 -2.86
C ILE A 80 5.85 3.88 -4.33
N SER A 81 6.85 3.06 -4.63
CA SER A 81 7.28 2.77 -5.99
C SER A 81 6.77 1.42 -6.45
N THR A 82 6.12 1.40 -7.61
CA THR A 82 5.45 0.20 -8.14
C THR A 82 5.76 -0.03 -9.61
N ARG A 83 5.72 -1.31 -10.00
CA ARG A 83 5.84 -1.70 -11.41
C ARG A 83 4.47 -2.11 -11.95
N PRO A 84 4.01 -1.52 -13.06
CA PRO A 84 2.77 -1.94 -13.69
C PRO A 84 2.90 -3.36 -14.27
N LEU A 85 1.86 -4.17 -14.17
CA LEU A 85 1.80 -5.54 -14.72
C LEU A 85 1.22 -5.57 -16.14
N PHE A 86 1.55 -6.64 -16.88
CA PHE A 86 1.12 -6.84 -18.27
C PHE A 86 -0.41 -6.85 -18.47
N PHE A 87 -1.16 -7.39 -17.51
CA PHE A 87 -2.61 -7.49 -17.56
C PHE A 87 -3.32 -6.41 -16.74
N GLY A 88 -2.62 -5.31 -16.44
CA GLY A 88 -3.14 -4.23 -15.60
C GLY A 88 -2.86 -4.44 -14.10
N GLY A 89 -3.07 -3.36 -13.34
CA GLY A 89 -2.71 -3.30 -11.92
C GLY A 89 -1.20 -3.15 -11.68
N TYR A 90 -0.83 -3.27 -10.41
CA TYR A 90 0.55 -3.10 -9.95
C TYR A 90 1.08 -4.39 -9.32
N GLY A 91 2.37 -4.65 -9.50
CA GLY A 91 3.07 -5.74 -8.84
C GLY A 91 3.40 -5.40 -7.39
N VAL A 92 4.29 -6.20 -6.79
CA VAL A 92 4.82 -5.91 -5.46
C VAL A 92 5.49 -4.54 -5.46
N SER A 93 5.08 -3.75 -4.49
CA SER A 93 5.37 -2.35 -4.31
C SER A 93 6.41 -2.18 -3.21
N VAL A 94 7.30 -1.21 -3.39
CA VAL A 94 8.39 -0.91 -2.44
C VAL A 94 8.07 0.42 -1.77
N ILE A 95 8.26 0.47 -0.46
CA ILE A 95 8.17 1.71 0.31
C ILE A 95 9.52 2.41 0.25
N ASP A 96 9.56 3.59 -0.35
CA ASP A 96 10.77 4.40 -0.46
C ASP A 96 10.95 5.31 0.75
N GLU A 97 9.88 6.00 1.15
CA GLU A 97 9.89 6.95 2.28
C GLU A 97 8.62 6.83 3.11
N ILE A 98 8.76 6.93 4.43
CA ILE A 98 7.66 7.01 5.40
C ILE A 98 7.85 8.30 6.19
N LYS A 99 6.83 9.17 6.18
CA LYS A 99 6.83 10.41 6.96
C LYS A 99 5.60 10.42 7.87
N LYS A 100 5.80 10.80 9.13
CA LYS A 100 4.68 11.07 10.04
C LYS A 100 4.11 12.45 9.69
N ILE A 101 2.79 12.54 9.57
CA ILE A 101 2.10 13.82 9.42
C ILE A 101 1.19 14.01 10.64
N GLU A 102 1.04 15.25 11.10
CA GLU A 102 0.05 15.67 12.10
C GLU A 102 -1.36 15.74 11.49
N THR A 103 -1.78 14.69 10.78
CA THR A 103 -3.14 14.52 10.29
C THR A 103 -3.80 13.34 10.98
N LYS A 104 -5.11 13.43 11.22
CA LYS A 104 -5.88 12.29 11.73
C LYS A 104 -5.81 11.12 10.75
N ILE A 105 -5.52 9.92 11.25
CA ILE A 105 -5.59 8.70 10.44
C ILE A 105 -6.99 8.55 9.87
N LYS A 106 -7.05 8.35 8.55
CA LYS A 106 -8.26 7.92 7.86
C LYS A 106 -8.44 6.43 8.08
N ILE A 107 -9.54 6.07 8.72
CA ILE A 107 -9.96 4.67 8.92
C ILE A 107 -11.16 4.43 8.02
N ILE A 108 -11.03 3.48 7.10
CA ILE A 108 -12.16 3.01 6.28
C ILE A 108 -12.78 1.79 6.97
N LYS A 109 -14.12 1.76 7.01
CA LYS A 109 -14.92 0.65 7.56
C LYS A 109 -15.02 -0.52 6.59
#